data_AF-A0A2P2I337-F1
#
_entry.id   AF-A0A2P2I337-F1
#
_cell.length_a   1.000
_cell.length_b   1.000
_cell.length_c   1.000
_cell.angle_alpha   90.00
_cell.angle_beta   90.00
_cell.angle_gamma   90.00
#
_symmetry.space_group_name_H-M   'P 1'
#
loop_
_entity.id
_entity.type
_entity.pdbx_description
1 polymer ?
#
loop_
_entity_poly.entity_id
_entity_poly.type
_entity_poly.pdbx_seq_one_letter_code
_entity_poly.pdbx_strand_id
1 'polypeptide(L)'
;IEAMLKVLQTNDGPTVDSGLKKEIIRALTVLVTNVPRQMVEYLPDTLSYVWHALTTSAHSYLNTAINAREEANDPTNSDGEVLGFESLVYSLFEFVDALLRHSKHRQMVKQGVPDLLYYLILYMQLTQDQIETFNENADAFVEFEDDESFTYSVRSSASELFRSLQNDLPVEFCSGMVSAIARHIQKADRDRAAGDPVWWKLYESVLFAVSISADTIMKQVFNEPASFDLLNFLEVVVKPSLDPALPPYLAGKALFCGAELSMVLDAGALQSLLHLSATALQSGSHPIIRISAIRSILGLCGVFNGNKATWLRKALSSRAASG
;
A
#
# COMPACT_ATOMS: atom_id res chain seq x y z
N ILE A 1 25.66 -19.87 -4.51
CA ILE A 1 24.22 -19.60 -4.65
C ILE A 1 23.41 -20.83 -4.27
N GLU A 2 23.69 -22.02 -4.82
CA GLU A 2 22.99 -23.26 -4.44
C GLU A 2 22.95 -23.53 -2.92
N ALA A 3 24.06 -23.36 -2.20
CA ALA A 3 24.10 -23.50 -0.75
C ALA A 3 23.17 -22.49 -0.02
N MET A 4 23.09 -21.25 -0.52
CA MET A 4 22.19 -20.23 0.00
C MET A 4 20.72 -20.64 -0.22
N LEU A 5 20.38 -21.12 -1.42
CA LEU A 5 19.03 -21.59 -1.75
C LEU A 5 18.62 -22.78 -0.87
N LYS A 6 19.54 -23.71 -0.62
CA LYS A 6 19.30 -24.85 0.27
C LYS A 6 18.94 -24.39 1.70
N VAL A 7 19.62 -23.36 2.22
CA VAL A 7 19.30 -22.79 3.53
C VAL A 7 17.93 -22.11 3.52
N LEU A 8 17.59 -21.36 2.47
CA LEU A 8 16.27 -20.74 2.33
C LEU A 8 15.12 -21.78 2.34
N GLN A 9 15.34 -22.95 1.74
CA GLN A 9 14.38 -24.05 1.72
C GLN A 9 14.32 -24.86 3.04
N THR A 10 15.19 -24.57 4.01
CA THR A 10 15.22 -25.26 5.30
C THR A 10 14.25 -24.58 6.28
N ASN A 11 13.46 -25.38 7.01
CA ASN A 11 12.58 -24.88 8.07
C ASN A 11 13.40 -24.22 9.20
N ASP A 12 12.78 -23.28 9.90
CA ASP A 12 13.42 -22.63 11.03
C ASP A 12 13.75 -23.64 12.13
N GLY A 13 14.90 -23.44 12.78
CA GLY A 13 15.43 -24.32 13.79
C GLY A 13 16.72 -23.77 14.40
N PRO A 14 17.45 -24.57 15.18
CA PRO A 14 18.62 -24.09 15.96
C PRO A 14 19.77 -23.53 15.11
N THR A 15 19.81 -23.87 13.82
CA THR A 15 20.90 -23.50 12.90
C THR A 15 20.45 -22.61 11.74
N VAL A 16 19.14 -22.40 11.57
CA VAL A 16 18.56 -21.60 10.49
C VAL A 16 17.41 -20.80 11.08
N ASP A 17 17.54 -19.48 11.10
CA ASP A 17 16.53 -18.56 11.59
C ASP A 17 16.21 -17.47 10.54
N SER A 18 15.26 -16.61 10.88
CA SER A 18 14.86 -15.46 10.06
C SER A 18 16.02 -14.47 9.81
N GLY A 19 16.96 -14.36 10.75
CA GLY A 19 18.14 -13.51 10.64
C GLY A 19 19.10 -13.99 9.55
N LEU A 20 19.44 -15.28 9.54
CA LEU A 20 20.27 -15.88 8.49
C LEU A 20 19.57 -15.80 7.12
N LYS A 21 18.27 -16.12 7.08
CA LYS A 21 17.46 -16.01 5.85
C LYS A 21 17.44 -14.59 5.29
N LYS A 22 17.32 -13.58 6.15
CA LYS A 22 17.41 -12.16 5.79
C LYS A 22 18.76 -11.83 5.14
N GLU A 23 19.87 -12.23 5.76
CA GLU A 23 21.22 -11.96 5.22
C GLU A 23 21.47 -12.68 3.88
N ILE A 24 20.93 -13.89 3.72
CA ILE A 24 20.96 -14.58 2.43
C ILE A 24 20.19 -13.80 1.36
N ILE A 25 18.99 -13.32 1.66
CA ILE A 25 18.20 -12.52 0.72
C ILE A 25 18.95 -11.25 0.34
N ARG A 26 19.54 -10.52 1.30
CA ARG A 26 20.38 -9.35 1.02
C ARG A 26 21.55 -9.67 0.09
N ALA A 27 22.25 -10.79 0.33
CA ALA A 27 23.32 -11.23 -0.55
C ALA A 27 22.80 -11.52 -1.98
N LEU A 28 21.64 -12.18 -2.11
CA LEU A 28 21.02 -12.44 -3.41
C LEU A 28 20.54 -11.14 -4.10
N THR A 29 20.09 -10.13 -3.34
CA THR A 29 19.76 -8.79 -3.85
C THR A 29 20.99 -8.10 -4.44
N VAL A 30 22.13 -8.16 -3.75
CA VAL A 30 23.41 -7.63 -4.26
C VAL A 30 23.81 -8.36 -5.55
N LEU A 31 23.69 -9.68 -5.58
CA LEU A 31 24.03 -10.47 -6.77
C LEU A 31 23.10 -10.18 -7.96
N VAL A 32 21.80 -10.05 -7.74
CA VAL A 32 20.86 -9.78 -8.83
C VAL A 32 21.05 -8.38 -9.41
N THR A 33 21.48 -7.42 -8.59
CA THR A 33 21.80 -6.05 -9.01
C THR A 33 23.12 -5.97 -9.78
N ASN A 34 24.18 -6.65 -9.29
CA ASN A 34 25.53 -6.47 -9.83
C ASN A 34 25.89 -7.48 -10.93
N VAL A 35 25.33 -8.69 -10.89
CA VAL A 35 25.59 -9.75 -11.88
C VAL A 35 24.28 -10.38 -12.41
N PRO A 36 23.35 -9.55 -12.95
CA PRO A 36 21.98 -9.95 -13.28
C PRO A 36 21.88 -11.13 -14.27
N ARG A 37 22.85 -11.26 -15.18
CA ARG A 37 22.86 -12.33 -16.19
C ARG A 37 23.14 -13.70 -15.58
N GLN A 38 24.00 -13.76 -14.57
CA GLN A 38 24.40 -15.00 -13.90
C GLN A 38 23.31 -15.48 -12.93
N MET A 39 22.49 -14.56 -12.42
CA MET A 39 21.42 -14.89 -11.49
C MET A 39 20.21 -15.58 -12.14
N VAL A 40 20.02 -15.47 -13.46
CA VAL A 40 18.80 -15.91 -14.16
C VAL A 40 18.43 -17.36 -13.87
N GLU A 41 19.40 -18.26 -13.79
CA GLU A 41 19.15 -19.68 -13.52
C GLU A 41 18.65 -19.97 -12.09
N TYR A 42 19.00 -19.10 -11.13
CA TYR A 42 18.65 -19.26 -9.71
C TYR A 42 17.39 -18.48 -9.31
N LEU A 43 16.91 -17.58 -10.17
CA LEU A 43 15.75 -16.75 -9.89
C LEU A 43 14.45 -17.54 -9.67
N PRO A 44 14.14 -18.63 -10.39
CA PRO A 44 12.91 -19.39 -10.12
C PRO A 44 12.82 -19.90 -8.68
N ASP A 45 13.88 -20.52 -8.18
CA ASP A 45 13.93 -21.04 -6.80
C ASP A 45 13.94 -19.91 -5.77
N THR A 46 14.68 -18.83 -6.06
CA THR A 46 14.72 -17.65 -5.19
C THR A 46 13.34 -17.00 -5.09
N LEU A 47 12.64 -16.82 -6.22
CA LEU A 47 11.30 -16.26 -6.29
C LEU A 47 10.28 -17.13 -5.57
N SER A 48 10.39 -18.46 -5.69
CA SER A 48 9.51 -19.39 -4.95
C SER A 48 9.65 -19.20 -3.44
N TYR A 49 10.88 -19.11 -2.94
CA TYR A 49 11.11 -18.80 -1.53
C TYR A 49 10.60 -17.42 -1.14
N VAL A 50 10.95 -16.37 -1.91
CA VAL A 50 10.55 -14.98 -1.62
C VAL A 50 9.03 -14.87 -1.56
N TRP A 51 8.33 -15.52 -2.48
CA TRP A 51 6.87 -15.59 -2.48
C TRP A 51 6.33 -16.25 -1.22
N HIS A 52 6.84 -17.44 -0.87
CA HIS A 52 6.43 -18.14 0.34
C HIS A 52 6.69 -17.31 1.59
N ALA A 53 7.88 -16.73 1.71
CA ALA A 53 8.26 -15.89 2.83
C ALA A 53 7.35 -14.65 2.93
N LEU A 54 7.11 -13.95 1.83
CA LEU A 54 6.27 -12.73 1.79
C LEU A 54 4.82 -13.03 2.21
N THR A 55 4.25 -14.14 1.75
CA THR A 55 2.86 -14.52 2.05
C THR A 55 2.68 -15.02 3.49
N THR A 56 3.58 -15.87 3.98
CA THR A 56 3.59 -16.31 5.39
C THR A 56 3.81 -15.13 6.33
N SER A 57 4.73 -14.25 5.97
CA SER A 57 5.03 -13.02 6.70
C SER A 57 3.78 -12.12 6.81
N ALA A 58 3.00 -11.98 5.74
CA ALA A 58 1.82 -11.11 5.77
C ALA A 58 0.78 -11.60 6.77
N HIS A 59 0.63 -12.92 6.92
CA HIS A 59 -0.28 -13.50 7.90
C HIS A 59 0.18 -13.20 9.34
N SER A 60 1.46 -13.41 9.63
CA SER A 60 2.04 -13.13 10.94
C SER A 60 1.91 -11.64 11.28
N TYR A 61 2.36 -10.76 10.38
CA TYR A 61 2.27 -9.30 10.54
C TYR A 61 0.83 -8.82 10.80
N LEU A 62 -0.15 -9.43 10.10
CA LEU A 62 -1.55 -9.10 10.28
C LEU A 62 -2.06 -9.42 11.69
N ASN A 63 -1.67 -10.57 12.24
CA ASN A 63 -2.13 -11.01 13.55
C ASN A 63 -1.35 -10.35 14.69
N THR A 64 -0.04 -10.15 14.56
CA THR A 64 0.80 -9.69 15.66
C THR A 64 0.93 -8.16 15.71
N ALA A 65 1.19 -7.51 14.58
CA ALA A 65 1.44 -6.06 14.54
C ALA A 65 0.20 -5.24 14.12
N ILE A 66 -0.49 -5.66 13.06
CA ILE A 66 -1.65 -4.90 12.55
C ILE A 66 -2.81 -5.01 13.52
N ASN A 67 -3.24 -6.22 13.88
CA ASN A 67 -4.44 -6.42 14.68
C ASN A 67 -4.16 -6.73 16.15
N ALA A 68 -2.90 -6.95 16.55
CA ALA A 68 -2.50 -7.30 17.91
C ALA A 68 -3.38 -8.42 18.54
N ARG A 69 -3.71 -9.43 17.74
CA ARG A 69 -4.51 -10.61 18.13
C ARG A 69 -3.68 -11.70 18.78
N GLU A 70 -2.39 -11.74 18.43
CA GLU A 70 -1.43 -12.74 18.87
C GLU A 70 -0.16 -12.02 19.35
N GLU A 71 0.52 -12.59 20.35
CA GLU A 71 1.83 -12.10 20.76
C GLU A 71 2.87 -12.42 19.69
N ALA A 72 3.73 -11.45 19.39
CA ALA A 72 4.85 -11.69 18.48
C ALA A 72 5.85 -12.67 19.13
N ASN A 73 6.08 -13.81 18.49
CA ASN A 73 7.12 -14.74 18.89
C ASN A 73 8.43 -14.38 18.15
N ASP A 74 8.95 -13.20 18.45
CA ASP A 74 10.13 -12.70 17.75
C ASP A 74 11.39 -13.46 18.19
N PRO A 75 12.11 -14.09 17.26
CA PRO A 75 13.36 -14.75 17.59
C PRO A 75 14.37 -13.72 18.08
N THR A 76 15.10 -14.04 19.13
CA THR A 76 16.22 -13.22 19.62
C THR A 76 17.53 -13.83 19.16
N ASN A 77 18.47 -13.00 18.71
CA ASN A 77 19.82 -13.47 18.40
C ASN A 77 20.59 -13.80 19.69
N SER A 78 21.81 -14.32 19.56
CA SER A 78 22.68 -14.66 20.70
C SER A 78 22.98 -13.49 21.63
N ASP A 79 22.80 -12.26 21.14
CA ASP A 79 23.08 -11.02 21.86
C ASP A 79 21.81 -10.45 22.54
N GLY A 80 20.68 -11.16 22.45
CA GLY A 80 19.40 -10.75 23.02
C GLY A 80 18.64 -9.71 22.18
N GLU A 81 19.12 -9.38 20.97
CA GLU A 81 18.44 -8.49 20.05
C GLU A 81 17.28 -9.23 19.39
N VAL A 82 16.09 -8.65 19.45
CA VAL A 82 14.91 -9.10 18.71
C VAL A 82 15.23 -9.01 17.23
N LEU A 83 15.31 -10.15 16.55
CA LEU A 83 15.39 -10.23 15.10
C LEU A 83 14.04 -9.79 14.55
N GLY A 84 13.85 -8.47 14.43
CA GLY A 84 12.59 -7.89 14.00
C GLY A 84 12.15 -8.53 12.70
N PHE A 85 11.03 -9.23 12.75
CA PHE A 85 10.40 -9.88 11.62
C PHE A 85 10.22 -8.89 10.43
N GLU A 86 10.00 -7.60 10.73
CA GLU A 86 9.97 -6.51 9.76
C GLU A 86 11.24 -6.40 8.91
N SER A 87 12.42 -6.68 9.49
CA SER A 87 13.69 -6.60 8.77
C SER A 87 13.84 -7.66 7.67
N LEU A 88 13.19 -8.82 7.85
CA LEU A 88 13.06 -9.80 6.77
C LEU A 88 12.12 -9.27 5.69
N VAL A 89 10.96 -8.72 6.06
CA VAL A 89 10.01 -8.11 5.12
C VAL A 89 10.66 -7.00 4.28
N TYR A 90 11.45 -6.12 4.89
CA TYR A 90 12.22 -5.09 4.17
C TYR A 90 13.15 -5.71 3.13
N SER A 91 13.87 -6.77 3.51
CA SER A 91 14.81 -7.44 2.60
C SER A 91 14.09 -8.17 1.46
N LEU A 92 12.89 -8.71 1.71
CA LEU A 92 12.05 -9.30 0.67
C LEU A 92 11.56 -8.25 -0.33
N PHE A 93 11.11 -7.08 0.15
CA PHE A 93 10.68 -5.99 -0.72
C PHE A 93 11.84 -5.43 -1.54
N GLU A 94 13.00 -5.23 -0.93
CA GLU A 94 14.22 -4.78 -1.61
C GLU A 94 14.66 -5.75 -2.72
N PHE A 95 14.57 -7.07 -2.45
CA PHE A 95 14.86 -8.07 -3.46
C PHE A 95 13.92 -7.96 -4.67
N VAL A 96 12.61 -7.82 -4.44
CA VAL A 96 11.65 -7.67 -5.54
C VAL A 96 11.88 -6.36 -6.29
N ASP A 97 12.15 -5.25 -5.59
CA ASP A 97 12.49 -3.97 -6.23
C ASP A 97 13.73 -4.10 -7.12
N ALA A 98 14.78 -4.78 -6.64
CA ALA A 98 15.99 -5.00 -7.42
C ALA A 98 15.72 -5.76 -8.74
N LEU A 99 14.77 -6.70 -8.75
CA LEU A 99 14.36 -7.40 -9.98
C LEU A 99 13.69 -6.44 -10.99
N LEU A 100 13.00 -5.40 -10.51
CA LEU A 100 12.33 -4.45 -11.38
C LEU A 100 13.30 -3.61 -12.20
N ARG A 101 14.56 -3.47 -11.77
CA ARG A 101 15.60 -2.69 -12.46
C ARG A 101 16.09 -3.33 -13.77
N HIS A 102 15.78 -4.62 -14.01
CA HIS A 102 16.22 -5.34 -15.20
C HIS A 102 15.04 -5.91 -16.00
N SER A 103 14.97 -5.58 -17.30
CA SER A 103 13.84 -5.96 -18.17
C SER A 103 13.57 -7.47 -18.25
N LYS A 104 14.62 -8.30 -18.25
CA LYS A 104 14.49 -9.77 -18.27
C LYS A 104 13.92 -10.30 -16.95
N HIS A 105 14.33 -9.73 -15.82
CA HIS A 105 13.84 -10.12 -14.50
C HIS A 105 12.42 -9.62 -14.26
N ARG A 106 12.08 -8.40 -14.71
CA ARG A 106 10.69 -7.90 -14.74
C ARG A 106 9.74 -8.90 -15.36
N GLN A 107 10.12 -9.53 -16.48
CA GLN A 107 9.28 -10.52 -17.14
C GLN A 107 8.95 -11.74 -16.27
N MET A 108 9.81 -12.08 -15.32
CA MET A 108 9.60 -13.19 -14.37
C MET A 108 8.62 -12.82 -13.24
N VAL A 109 8.54 -11.53 -12.88
CA VAL A 109 7.66 -11.04 -11.81
C VAL A 109 6.26 -10.69 -12.33
N LYS A 110 6.13 -10.31 -13.61
CA LYS A 110 4.87 -9.84 -14.23
C LYS A 110 3.62 -10.65 -13.89
N GLN A 111 3.70 -11.97 -13.98
CA GLN A 111 2.54 -12.84 -13.74
C GLN A 111 2.08 -12.83 -12.27
N GLY A 112 3.00 -12.55 -11.33
CA GLY A 112 2.72 -12.46 -9.90
C GLY A 112 2.31 -11.07 -9.43
N VAL A 113 2.33 -10.04 -10.28
CA VAL A 113 2.01 -8.65 -9.88
C VAL A 113 0.63 -8.53 -9.24
N PRO A 114 -0.46 -9.12 -9.76
CA PRO A 114 -1.77 -9.01 -9.13
C PRO A 114 -1.81 -9.52 -7.68
N ASP A 115 -1.20 -10.67 -7.41
CA ASP A 115 -1.17 -11.21 -6.06
C ASP A 115 -0.15 -10.46 -5.17
N LEU A 116 0.96 -10.00 -5.73
CA LEU A 116 1.90 -9.14 -5.00
C LEU A 116 1.22 -7.86 -4.52
N LEU A 117 0.45 -7.18 -5.38
CA LEU A 117 -0.32 -5.99 -5.01
C LEU A 117 -1.34 -6.29 -3.91
N TYR A 118 -2.01 -7.44 -3.98
CA TYR A 118 -2.90 -7.89 -2.90
C TYR A 118 -2.17 -7.94 -1.56
N TYR A 119 -0.98 -8.56 -1.49
CA TYR A 119 -0.21 -8.63 -0.25
C TYR A 119 0.39 -7.29 0.18
N LEU A 120 0.86 -6.46 -0.75
CA LEU A 120 1.36 -5.12 -0.41
C LEU A 120 0.27 -4.27 0.28
N ILE A 121 -0.98 -4.34 -0.20
CA ILE A 121 -2.10 -3.65 0.47
C ILE A 121 -2.36 -4.21 1.88
N LEU A 122 -2.11 -5.51 2.14
CA LEU A 122 -2.19 -6.03 3.51
C LEU A 122 -1.12 -5.42 4.41
N TYR A 123 0.13 -5.35 3.93
CA TYR A 123 1.26 -4.74 4.63
C TYR A 123 1.14 -3.23 4.83
N MET A 124 0.33 -2.57 4.00
CA MET A 124 0.08 -1.15 4.12
C MET A 124 -0.85 -0.81 5.29
N GLN A 125 -1.58 -1.74 5.91
CA GLN A 125 -2.50 -1.39 7.00
C GLN A 125 -1.79 -0.77 8.22
N LEU A 126 -2.47 0.15 8.90
CA LEU A 126 -1.98 0.76 10.14
C LEU A 126 -1.82 -0.27 11.26
N THR A 127 -0.67 -0.26 11.92
CA THR A 127 -0.42 -1.12 13.08
C THR A 127 -1.16 -0.64 14.32
N GLN A 128 -1.32 -1.54 15.29
CA GLN A 128 -1.90 -1.16 16.58
C GLN A 128 -1.02 -0.14 17.31
N ASP A 129 0.30 -0.37 17.35
CA ASP A 129 1.28 0.54 17.94
C ASP A 129 1.28 1.94 17.29
N GLN A 130 1.12 2.00 15.96
CA GLN A 130 0.97 3.28 15.24
C GLN A 130 -0.27 4.02 15.72
N ILE A 131 -1.42 3.34 15.81
CA ILE A 131 -2.68 3.95 16.26
C ILE A 131 -2.55 4.46 17.70
N GLU A 132 -1.92 3.69 18.59
CA GLU A 132 -1.69 4.07 19.98
C GLU A 132 -0.79 5.32 20.05
N THR A 133 0.32 5.32 19.33
CA THR A 133 1.22 6.47 19.20
C THR A 133 0.50 7.71 18.70
N PHE A 134 -0.34 7.59 17.67
CA PHE A 134 -1.09 8.70 17.09
C PHE A 134 -2.21 9.23 17.99
N ASN A 135 -2.82 8.36 18.81
CA ASN A 135 -3.81 8.75 19.80
C ASN A 135 -3.18 9.52 20.96
N GLU A 136 -1.95 9.16 21.35
CA GLU A 136 -1.20 9.86 22.39
C GLU A 136 -0.59 11.18 21.89
N ASN A 137 -0.11 11.19 20.64
CA ASN A 137 0.56 12.33 20.03
C ASN A 137 0.13 12.54 18.57
N ALA A 138 -0.69 13.55 18.34
CA ALA A 138 -1.13 13.91 16.98
C ALA A 138 0.03 14.41 16.09
N ASP A 139 1.12 14.95 16.65
CA ASP A 139 2.27 15.38 15.86
C ASP A 139 3.00 14.18 15.23
N ALA A 140 2.98 13.02 15.89
CA ALA A 140 3.51 11.78 15.31
C ALA A 140 2.70 11.34 14.08
N PHE A 141 1.39 11.62 14.04
CA PHE A 141 0.58 11.39 12.84
C PHE A 141 0.91 12.38 11.71
N VAL A 142 1.22 13.64 12.05
CA VAL A 142 1.70 14.62 11.05
C VAL A 142 3.00 14.15 10.42
N GLU A 143 3.97 13.73 11.24
CA GLU A 143 5.25 13.19 10.77
C GLU A 143 5.09 11.90 9.97
N PHE A 144 4.15 11.03 10.36
CA PHE A 144 3.87 9.79 9.64
C PHE A 144 3.24 10.01 8.26
N GLU A 145 2.36 11.00 8.13
CA GLU A 145 1.72 11.35 6.85
C GLU A 145 2.63 12.22 5.96
N ASP A 146 3.71 12.79 6.48
CA ASP A 146 4.63 13.62 5.69
C ASP A 146 5.39 12.77 4.65
N ASP A 147 5.30 13.16 3.38
CA ASP A 147 5.99 12.47 2.27
C ASP A 147 7.52 12.63 2.37
N GLU A 148 8.01 13.65 3.09
CA GLU A 148 9.44 13.91 3.35
C GLU A 148 9.93 13.32 4.69
N SER A 149 9.08 12.55 5.38
CA SER A 149 9.43 11.91 6.66
C SER A 149 10.54 10.88 6.53
N PHE A 150 11.42 10.83 7.53
CA PHE A 150 12.43 9.77 7.66
C PHE A 150 11.89 8.50 8.33
N THR A 151 10.59 8.46 8.65
CA THR A 151 9.98 7.30 9.32
C THR A 151 9.97 6.08 8.40
N TYR A 152 10.79 5.08 8.74
CA TYR A 152 10.83 3.81 8.03
C TYR A 152 9.94 2.77 8.71
N SER A 153 9.03 2.17 7.95
CA SER A 153 8.06 1.19 8.42
C SER A 153 7.74 0.19 7.32
N VAL A 154 7.10 -0.93 7.68
CA VAL A 154 6.60 -1.90 6.70
C VAL A 154 5.63 -1.26 5.73
N ARG A 155 4.78 -0.32 6.18
CA ARG A 155 3.88 0.43 5.31
C ARG A 155 4.63 1.31 4.31
N SER A 156 5.64 2.08 4.74
CA SER A 156 6.40 2.94 3.82
C SER A 156 7.23 2.12 2.83
N SER A 157 7.85 1.03 3.28
CA SER A 157 8.59 0.09 2.43
C SER A 157 7.68 -0.61 1.40
N ALA A 158 6.49 -1.07 1.81
CA ALA A 158 5.49 -1.62 0.90
C ALA A 158 5.02 -0.59 -0.14
N SER A 159 4.88 0.68 0.29
CA SER A 159 4.49 1.80 -0.58
C SER A 159 5.56 2.15 -1.62
N GLU A 160 6.82 2.01 -1.27
CA GLU A 160 7.93 2.18 -2.21
C GLU A 160 7.91 1.11 -3.30
N LEU A 161 7.87 -0.18 -2.93
CA LEU A 161 7.78 -1.28 -3.89
C LEU A 161 6.51 -1.18 -4.76
N PHE A 162 5.40 -0.77 -4.16
CA PHE A 162 4.15 -0.52 -4.88
C PHE A 162 4.31 0.56 -5.97
N ARG A 163 5.01 1.66 -5.69
CA ARG A 163 5.32 2.70 -6.67
C ARG A 163 6.31 2.21 -7.74
N SER A 164 7.29 1.39 -7.37
CA SER A 164 8.20 0.76 -8.34
C SER A 164 7.41 -0.11 -9.33
N LEU A 165 6.47 -0.93 -8.86
CA LEU A 165 5.58 -1.72 -9.72
C LEU A 165 4.74 -0.83 -10.65
N GLN A 166 4.17 0.26 -10.11
CA GLN A 166 3.40 1.24 -10.88
C GLN A 166 4.23 1.86 -12.02
N ASN A 167 5.51 2.16 -11.76
CA ASN A 167 6.40 2.80 -12.73
C ASN A 167 6.94 1.81 -13.78
N ASP A 168 7.37 0.62 -13.35
CA ASP A 168 8.08 -0.33 -14.21
C ASP A 168 7.16 -1.32 -14.93
N LEU A 169 5.95 -1.55 -14.40
CA LEU A 169 4.96 -2.51 -14.90
C LEU A 169 3.52 -1.92 -14.90
N PRO A 170 3.29 -0.74 -15.52
CA PRO A 170 2.02 -0.01 -15.38
C PRO A 170 0.78 -0.77 -15.87
N VAL A 171 0.92 -1.62 -16.91
CA VAL A 171 -0.21 -2.39 -17.45
C VAL A 171 -0.63 -3.50 -16.46
N GLU A 172 0.35 -4.29 -16.02
CA GLU A 172 0.15 -5.35 -15.03
C GLU A 172 -0.30 -4.77 -13.69
N PHE A 173 0.24 -3.61 -13.32
CA PHE A 173 -0.15 -2.88 -12.12
C PHE A 173 -1.62 -2.47 -12.16
N CYS A 174 -2.09 -1.79 -13.21
CA CYS A 174 -3.49 -1.36 -13.31
C CYS A 174 -4.47 -2.54 -13.23
N SER A 175 -4.22 -3.60 -13.99
CA SER A 175 -5.06 -4.81 -13.97
C SER A 175 -5.05 -5.49 -12.60
N GLY A 176 -3.86 -5.62 -12.00
CA GLY A 176 -3.70 -6.21 -10.68
C GLY A 176 -4.35 -5.40 -9.57
N MET A 177 -4.27 -4.07 -9.64
CA MET A 177 -4.86 -3.15 -8.67
C MET A 177 -6.37 -3.30 -8.57
N VAL A 178 -7.07 -3.33 -9.71
CA VAL A 178 -8.53 -3.50 -9.74
C VAL A 178 -8.95 -4.80 -9.06
N SER A 179 -8.26 -5.90 -9.40
CA SER A 179 -8.51 -7.21 -8.81
C SER A 179 -8.24 -7.22 -7.29
N ALA A 180 -7.11 -6.64 -6.86
CA ALA A 180 -6.73 -6.57 -5.46
C ALA A 180 -7.72 -5.73 -4.64
N ILE A 181 -8.14 -4.56 -5.14
CA ILE A 181 -9.15 -3.70 -4.51
C ILE A 181 -10.46 -4.46 -4.33
N ALA A 182 -10.98 -5.10 -5.38
CA ALA A 182 -12.24 -5.84 -5.31
C ALA A 182 -12.18 -6.98 -4.28
N ARG A 183 -11.08 -7.75 -4.26
CA ARG A 183 -10.86 -8.83 -3.28
C ARG A 183 -10.80 -8.30 -1.84
N HIS A 184 -10.15 -7.16 -1.62
CA HIS A 184 -10.00 -6.55 -0.30
C HIS A 184 -11.30 -5.95 0.21
N ILE A 185 -12.06 -5.25 -0.64
CA ILE A 185 -13.39 -4.75 -0.28
C ILE A 185 -14.29 -5.92 0.12
N GLN A 186 -14.36 -6.99 -0.70
CA GLN A 186 -15.15 -8.17 -0.37
C GLN A 186 -14.71 -8.83 0.95
N LYS A 187 -13.41 -8.84 1.25
CA LYS A 187 -12.92 -9.35 2.53
C LYS A 187 -13.36 -8.46 3.69
N ALA A 188 -13.12 -7.15 3.60
CA ALA A 188 -13.47 -6.21 4.65
C ALA A 188 -14.99 -6.14 4.91
N ASP A 189 -15.82 -6.27 3.86
CA ASP A 189 -17.27 -6.35 4.01
C ASP A 189 -17.71 -7.59 4.78
N ARG A 190 -17.07 -8.74 4.52
CA ARG A 190 -17.32 -9.97 5.27
C ARG A 190 -16.90 -9.83 6.73
N ASP A 191 -15.73 -9.27 6.97
CA ASP A 191 -15.21 -9.05 8.33
C ASP A 191 -16.12 -8.06 9.09
N ARG A 192 -16.57 -6.99 8.42
CA ARG A 192 -17.57 -6.02 8.95
C ARG A 192 -18.90 -6.69 9.30
N ALA A 193 -19.43 -7.51 8.39
CA ALA A 193 -20.69 -8.23 8.61
C ALA A 193 -20.59 -9.26 9.74
N ALA A 194 -19.40 -9.81 9.98
CA ALA A 194 -19.10 -10.69 11.11
C ALA A 194 -18.87 -9.93 12.44
N GLY A 195 -18.87 -8.59 12.42
CA GLY A 195 -18.68 -7.76 13.61
C GLY A 195 -17.22 -7.63 14.05
N ASP A 196 -16.25 -7.87 13.16
CA ASP A 196 -14.82 -7.72 13.46
C ASP A 196 -14.47 -6.25 13.73
N PRO A 197 -14.04 -5.84 14.95
CA PRO A 197 -13.86 -4.43 15.30
C PRO A 197 -12.77 -3.71 14.49
N VAL A 198 -11.89 -4.45 13.81
CA VAL A 198 -10.77 -3.89 13.04
C VAL A 198 -10.94 -4.03 11.52
N TRP A 199 -12.13 -4.41 11.04
CA TRP A 199 -12.46 -4.51 9.59
C TRP A 199 -12.05 -3.27 8.78
N TRP A 200 -12.14 -2.10 9.43
CA TRP A 200 -11.88 -0.79 8.83
C TRP A 200 -10.42 -0.57 8.43
N LYS A 201 -9.45 -1.28 9.04
CA LYS A 201 -8.02 -1.13 8.70
C LYS A 201 -7.76 -1.51 7.25
N LEU A 202 -8.43 -2.55 6.76
CA LEU A 202 -8.29 -2.99 5.37
C LEU A 202 -8.93 -1.99 4.40
N TYR A 203 -10.08 -1.39 4.75
CA TYR A 203 -10.67 -0.29 3.99
C TYR A 203 -9.74 0.93 3.93
N GLU A 204 -9.15 1.32 5.06
CA GLU A 204 -8.18 2.43 5.12
C GLU A 204 -7.01 2.16 4.17
N SER A 205 -6.44 0.95 4.20
CA SER A 205 -5.34 0.58 3.33
C SER A 205 -5.72 0.57 1.84
N VAL A 206 -6.92 0.11 1.49
CA VAL A 206 -7.44 0.20 0.12
C VAL A 206 -7.56 1.66 -0.33
N LEU A 207 -8.14 2.53 0.50
CA LEU A 207 -8.25 3.96 0.21
C LEU A 207 -6.88 4.60 0.04
N PHE A 208 -5.91 4.24 0.88
CA PHE A 208 -4.54 4.71 0.76
C PHE A 208 -3.89 4.26 -0.55
N ALA A 209 -3.96 2.96 -0.88
CA ALA A 209 -3.38 2.41 -2.11
C ALA A 209 -3.98 3.08 -3.37
N VAL A 210 -5.29 3.33 -3.38
CA VAL A 210 -5.95 4.10 -4.44
C VAL A 210 -5.46 5.54 -4.47
N SER A 211 -5.32 6.19 -3.31
CA SER A 211 -4.86 7.58 -3.23
C SER A 211 -3.47 7.76 -3.82
N ILE A 212 -2.50 6.93 -3.42
CA ILE A 212 -1.10 7.03 -3.90
C ILE A 212 -0.93 6.61 -5.37
N SER A 213 -1.96 6.00 -5.98
CA SER A 213 -1.98 5.62 -7.40
C SER A 213 -3.06 6.33 -8.22
N ALA A 214 -3.68 7.38 -7.66
CA ALA A 214 -4.85 8.03 -8.23
C ALA A 214 -4.64 8.49 -9.68
N ASP A 215 -3.50 9.11 -9.98
CA ASP A 215 -3.17 9.54 -11.34
C ASP A 215 -3.12 8.40 -12.35
N THR A 216 -2.56 7.24 -11.96
CA THR A 216 -2.49 6.06 -12.84
C THR A 216 -3.87 5.43 -13.02
N ILE A 217 -4.64 5.28 -11.94
CA ILE A 217 -6.00 4.74 -11.99
C ILE A 217 -6.90 5.64 -12.84
N MET A 218 -6.87 6.96 -12.65
CA MET A 218 -7.68 7.90 -13.42
C MET A 218 -7.30 7.88 -14.91
N LYS A 219 -6.01 7.77 -15.26
CA LYS A 219 -5.58 7.61 -16.66
C LYS A 219 -6.12 6.31 -17.27
N GLN A 220 -6.07 5.22 -16.52
CA GLN A 220 -6.59 3.93 -16.97
C GLN A 220 -8.10 4.00 -17.19
N VAL A 221 -8.87 4.51 -16.22
CA VAL A 221 -10.33 4.66 -16.33
C VAL A 221 -10.70 5.60 -17.49
N PHE A 222 -9.91 6.65 -17.74
CA PHE A 222 -10.18 7.53 -18.87
C PHE A 222 -10.05 6.80 -20.22
N ASN A 223 -9.00 5.98 -20.38
CA ASN A 223 -8.74 5.23 -21.60
C ASN A 223 -9.67 4.01 -21.75
N GLU A 224 -9.95 3.32 -20.64
CA GLU A 224 -10.73 2.09 -20.55
C GLU A 224 -11.72 2.16 -19.38
N PRO A 225 -12.86 2.85 -19.53
CA PRO A 225 -13.80 3.11 -18.43
C PRO A 225 -14.36 1.86 -17.74
N ALA A 226 -14.44 0.74 -18.46
CA ALA A 226 -14.93 -0.53 -17.92
C ALA A 226 -13.91 -1.27 -17.04
N SER A 227 -12.65 -0.80 -16.99
CA SER A 227 -11.59 -1.47 -16.22
C SER A 227 -11.75 -1.29 -14.71
N PHE A 228 -12.28 -0.16 -14.25
CA PHE A 228 -12.54 0.11 -12.84
C PHE A 228 -13.76 1.02 -12.70
N ASP A 229 -14.79 0.55 -12.01
CA ASP A 229 -15.98 1.36 -11.72
C ASP A 229 -15.69 2.36 -10.59
N LEU A 230 -14.99 3.43 -10.97
CA LEU A 230 -14.53 4.47 -10.06
C LEU A 230 -15.70 5.22 -9.41
N LEU A 231 -16.82 5.40 -10.13
CA LEU A 231 -18.00 6.04 -9.58
C LEU A 231 -18.66 5.18 -8.51
N ASN A 232 -18.80 3.88 -8.77
CA ASN A 232 -19.29 2.95 -7.75
C ASN A 232 -18.34 2.90 -6.55
N PHE A 233 -17.02 2.86 -6.76
CA PHE A 233 -16.03 2.91 -5.68
C PHE A 233 -16.20 4.15 -4.78
N LEU A 234 -16.41 5.33 -5.39
CA LEU A 234 -16.68 6.56 -4.64
C LEU A 234 -17.98 6.47 -3.82
N GLU A 235 -19.05 5.94 -4.39
CA GLU A 235 -20.36 5.86 -3.73
C GLU A 235 -20.45 4.77 -2.65
N VAL A 236 -19.80 3.62 -2.85
CA VAL A 236 -19.95 2.46 -1.95
C VAL A 236 -18.79 2.30 -0.96
N VAL A 237 -17.62 2.89 -1.24
CA VAL A 237 -16.45 2.80 -0.36
C VAL A 237 -16.10 4.16 0.24
N VAL A 238 -15.81 5.16 -0.60
CA VAL A 238 -15.30 6.46 -0.11
C VAL A 238 -16.36 7.18 0.71
N LYS A 239 -17.55 7.37 0.16
CA LYS A 239 -18.62 8.14 0.81
C LYS A 239 -19.11 7.51 2.12
N PRO A 240 -19.37 6.19 2.24
CA PRO A 240 -19.73 5.58 3.52
C PRO A 240 -18.61 5.63 4.55
N SER A 241 -17.34 5.65 4.11
CA SER A 241 -16.18 5.77 4.99
C SER A 241 -16.04 7.15 5.65
N LEU A 242 -16.79 8.17 5.19
CA LEU A 242 -16.82 9.52 5.76
C LEU A 242 -17.78 9.66 6.96
N ASP A 243 -18.45 8.58 7.36
CA ASP A 243 -19.35 8.58 8.52
C ASP A 243 -18.59 8.97 9.81
N PRO A 244 -19.00 10.03 10.54
CA PRO A 244 -18.37 10.43 11.80
C PRO A 244 -18.42 9.37 12.90
N ALA A 245 -19.27 8.34 12.79
CA ALA A 245 -19.34 7.22 13.72
C ALA A 245 -18.23 6.17 13.47
N LEU A 246 -17.51 6.25 12.35
CA LEU A 246 -16.40 5.36 12.02
C LEU A 246 -15.08 5.86 12.61
N PRO A 247 -14.05 4.98 12.73
CA PRO A 247 -12.75 5.39 13.23
C PRO A 247 -12.16 6.57 12.45
N PRO A 248 -11.55 7.56 13.14
CA PRO A 248 -11.09 8.80 12.53
C PRO A 248 -10.04 8.59 11.43
N TYR A 249 -9.25 7.51 11.53
CA TYR A 249 -8.26 7.11 10.52
C TYR A 249 -8.90 6.74 9.18
N LEU A 250 -10.01 6.00 9.21
CA LEU A 250 -10.75 5.63 8.01
C LEU A 250 -11.38 6.87 7.35
N ALA A 251 -12.08 7.69 8.14
CA ALA A 251 -12.71 8.91 7.64
C ALA A 251 -11.67 9.92 7.09
N GLY A 252 -10.55 10.08 7.79
CA GLY A 252 -9.43 10.90 7.34
C GLY A 252 -8.86 10.40 6.01
N LYS A 253 -8.65 9.09 5.86
CA LYS A 253 -8.16 8.52 4.59
C LYS A 253 -9.19 8.60 3.46
N ALA A 254 -10.48 8.51 3.78
CA ALA A 254 -11.55 8.71 2.80
C ALA A 254 -11.60 10.16 2.28
N LEU A 255 -11.41 11.16 3.15
CA LEU A 255 -11.26 12.56 2.75
C LEU A 255 -10.07 12.74 1.81
N PHE A 256 -8.93 12.11 2.13
CA PHE A 256 -7.72 12.19 1.31
C PHE A 256 -7.93 11.52 -0.06
N CYS A 257 -8.48 10.31 -0.09
CA CYS A 257 -8.79 9.58 -1.32
C CYS A 257 -9.78 10.34 -2.21
N GLY A 258 -10.84 10.91 -1.64
CA GLY A 258 -11.78 11.75 -2.38
C GLY A 258 -11.12 12.98 -3.00
N ALA A 259 -10.16 13.59 -2.29
CA ALA A 259 -9.39 14.73 -2.81
C ALA A 259 -8.45 14.32 -3.96
N GLU A 260 -7.78 13.17 -3.84
CA GLU A 260 -6.89 12.66 -4.90
C GLU A 260 -7.67 12.26 -6.17
N LEU A 261 -8.92 11.82 -6.02
CA LEU A 261 -9.83 11.47 -7.12
C LEU A 261 -10.72 12.64 -7.56
N SER A 262 -10.49 13.86 -7.09
CA SER A 262 -11.43 14.97 -7.27
C SER A 262 -11.70 15.34 -8.72
N MET A 263 -10.78 14.99 -9.63
CA MET A 263 -10.89 15.31 -11.05
C MET A 263 -11.93 14.50 -11.81
N VAL A 264 -12.40 13.38 -11.25
CA VAL A 264 -13.50 12.58 -11.82
C VAL A 264 -14.85 12.87 -11.18
N LEU A 265 -14.88 13.69 -10.12
CA LEU A 265 -16.11 14.07 -9.43
C LEU A 265 -16.90 15.09 -10.24
N ASP A 266 -18.23 14.99 -10.18
CA ASP A 266 -19.09 16.07 -10.64
C ASP A 266 -19.04 17.27 -9.67
N ALA A 267 -19.61 18.39 -10.10
CA ALA A 267 -19.60 19.63 -9.32
C ALA A 267 -20.30 19.47 -7.95
N GLY A 268 -21.34 18.64 -7.86
CA GLY A 268 -22.10 18.43 -6.61
C GLY A 268 -21.29 17.60 -5.61
N ALA A 269 -20.72 16.48 -6.05
CA ALA A 269 -19.85 15.64 -5.24
C ALA A 269 -18.60 16.39 -4.77
N LEU A 270 -18.01 17.22 -5.64
CA LEU A 270 -16.88 18.06 -5.28
C LEU A 270 -17.24 19.13 -4.23
N GLN A 271 -18.41 19.78 -4.36
CA GLN A 271 -18.87 20.71 -3.33
C GLN A 271 -19.16 20.01 -2.00
N SER A 272 -19.73 18.81 -2.03
CA SER A 272 -19.95 17.99 -0.84
C SER A 272 -18.63 17.66 -0.14
N LEU A 273 -17.61 17.22 -0.90
CA LEU A 273 -16.28 16.92 -0.37
C LEU A 273 -15.62 18.14 0.26
N LEU A 274 -15.70 19.31 -0.38
CA LEU A 274 -15.19 20.58 0.16
C LEU A 274 -15.91 20.94 1.46
N HIS A 275 -17.23 20.79 1.51
CA HIS A 275 -18.02 21.08 2.70
C HIS A 275 -17.67 20.14 3.86
N LEU A 276 -17.52 18.83 3.59
CA LEU A 276 -17.09 17.85 4.59
C LEU A 276 -15.68 18.14 5.09
N SER A 277 -14.75 18.47 4.20
CA SER A 277 -13.37 18.84 4.57
C SER A 277 -13.35 20.10 5.44
N ALA A 278 -14.15 21.12 5.11
CA ALA A 278 -14.25 22.34 5.92
C ALA A 278 -14.88 22.08 7.30
N THR A 279 -15.90 21.22 7.35
CA THR A 279 -16.56 20.83 8.61
C THR A 279 -15.61 20.03 9.51
N ALA A 280 -14.79 19.16 8.90
CA ALA A 280 -13.77 18.37 9.58
C ALA A 280 -12.66 19.23 10.26
N LEU A 281 -12.52 20.52 9.91
CA LEU A 281 -11.57 21.44 10.55
C LEU A 281 -12.09 22.08 11.84
N GLN A 282 -13.39 21.92 12.14
CA GLN A 282 -13.99 22.51 13.34
C GLN A 282 -13.30 22.01 14.62
N SER A 283 -13.27 22.85 15.65
CA SER A 283 -12.55 22.56 16.90
C SER A 283 -13.05 21.33 17.66
N GLY A 284 -14.29 20.88 17.38
CA GLY A 284 -14.87 19.66 17.96
C GLY A 284 -14.46 18.37 17.25
N SER A 285 -13.80 18.43 16.10
CA SER A 285 -13.38 17.26 15.33
C SER A 285 -12.11 16.64 15.91
N HIS A 286 -11.97 15.31 15.75
CA HIS A 286 -10.78 14.57 16.17
C HIS A 286 -9.50 15.15 15.52
N PRO A 287 -8.36 15.26 16.22
CA PRO A 287 -7.12 15.81 15.66
C PRO A 287 -6.69 15.15 14.34
N ILE A 288 -6.75 13.82 14.26
CA ILE A 288 -6.45 13.04 13.05
C ILE A 288 -7.32 13.47 11.86
N ILE A 289 -8.64 13.64 12.07
CA ILE A 289 -9.56 14.09 11.02
C ILE A 289 -9.20 15.51 10.55
N ARG A 290 -8.84 16.40 11.49
CA ARG A 290 -8.44 17.77 11.17
C ARG A 290 -7.16 17.79 10.33
N ILE A 291 -6.15 17.00 10.70
CA ILE A 291 -4.89 16.87 9.95
C ILE A 291 -5.17 16.33 8.54
N SER A 292 -5.95 15.25 8.41
CA SER A 292 -6.33 14.70 7.11
C SER A 292 -7.11 15.70 6.25
N ALA A 293 -8.04 16.47 6.84
CA ALA A 293 -8.80 17.48 6.14
C ALA A 293 -7.90 18.62 5.59
N ILE A 294 -6.90 19.06 6.36
CA ILE A 294 -5.91 20.05 5.87
C ILE A 294 -5.18 19.50 4.65
N ARG A 295 -4.72 18.25 4.71
CA ARG A 295 -4.02 17.58 3.59
C ARG A 295 -4.92 17.45 2.37
N SER A 296 -6.17 17.04 2.55
CA SER A 296 -7.18 16.97 1.47
C SER A 296 -7.40 18.33 0.80
N ILE A 297 -7.56 19.39 1.59
CA ILE A 297 -7.75 20.76 1.07
C ILE A 297 -6.51 21.20 0.28
N LEU A 298 -5.31 20.93 0.79
CA LEU A 298 -4.06 21.24 0.09
C LEU A 298 -3.99 20.51 -1.27
N GLY A 299 -4.34 19.23 -1.30
CA GLY A 299 -4.42 18.45 -2.53
C GLY A 299 -5.42 19.03 -3.54
N LEU A 300 -6.62 19.40 -3.08
CA LEU A 300 -7.64 20.06 -3.89
C LEU A 300 -7.17 21.40 -4.46
N CYS A 301 -6.48 22.23 -3.67
CA CYS A 301 -5.86 23.46 -4.14
C CYS A 301 -4.86 23.20 -5.28
N GLY A 302 -4.06 22.13 -5.19
CA GLY A 302 -3.15 21.70 -6.25
C GLY A 302 -3.86 21.35 -7.57
N VAL A 303 -5.05 20.76 -7.49
CA VAL A 303 -5.89 20.48 -8.66
C VAL A 303 -6.41 21.78 -9.29
N PHE A 304 -6.95 22.71 -8.49
CA PHE A 304 -7.53 23.96 -9.00
C PHE A 304 -6.49 24.93 -9.55
N ASN A 305 -5.28 24.97 -8.97
CA ASN A 305 -4.18 25.82 -9.45
C ASN A 305 -3.56 25.33 -10.77
N GLY A 306 -4.00 24.19 -11.31
CA GLY A 306 -3.59 23.70 -12.62
C GLY A 306 -2.35 22.81 -12.62
N ASN A 307 -1.73 22.54 -11.46
CA ASN A 307 -0.51 21.74 -11.36
C ASN A 307 -0.74 20.25 -11.65
N LYS A 308 -1.91 19.68 -11.28
CA LYS A 308 -2.32 18.31 -11.66
C LYS A 308 -3.08 18.24 -12.99
N ALA A 309 -3.56 19.37 -13.50
CA ALA A 309 -4.64 19.41 -14.49
C ALA A 309 -4.20 19.28 -15.97
N THR A 310 -2.91 19.19 -16.25
CA THR A 310 -2.39 19.32 -17.63
C THR A 310 -2.77 18.12 -18.51
N TRP A 311 -2.74 16.90 -17.97
CA TRP A 311 -3.07 15.69 -18.76
C TRP A 311 -4.59 15.49 -18.89
N LEU A 312 -5.35 15.71 -17.82
CA LEU A 312 -6.82 15.54 -17.81
C LEU A 312 -7.52 16.60 -18.66
N ARG A 313 -7.07 17.87 -18.64
CA ARG A 313 -7.57 18.91 -19.57
C ARG A 313 -7.29 18.53 -21.02
N LYS A 314 -6.08 18.02 -21.30
CA LYS A 314 -5.71 17.53 -22.64
C LYS A 314 -6.61 16.36 -23.07
N ALA A 315 -6.84 15.40 -22.18
CA ALA A 315 -7.67 14.22 -22.41
C ALA A 315 -9.15 14.59 -22.67
N LEU A 316 -9.73 15.45 -21.83
CA LEU A 316 -11.10 15.96 -22.01
C LEU A 316 -11.25 16.76 -23.32
N SER A 317 -10.27 17.59 -23.66
CA SER A 317 -10.28 18.35 -24.93
C SER A 317 -10.18 17.45 -26.17
N SER A 318 -9.40 16.36 -26.11
CA SER A 318 -9.31 15.40 -27.21
C SER A 318 -10.59 14.60 -27.41
N ARG A 319 -11.32 14.26 -26.33
CA ARG A 319 -12.61 13.56 -26.42
C ARG A 319 -13.71 14.44 -27.04
N ALA A 320 -13.72 15.73 -26.67
CA ALA A 320 -14.66 16.71 -27.22
C ALA A 320 -14.40 17.02 -28.71
N ALA A 321 -13.20 16.74 -29.22
CA ALA A 321 -12.86 16.90 -30.64
C ALA A 321 -13.09 15.63 -31.48
N SER A 322 -13.33 14.48 -30.84
CA SER A 322 -13.53 13.17 -31.49
C SER A 322 -14.98 12.67 -31.49
N GLY A 323 -15.90 13.44 -30.90
CA GLY A 323 -17.35 13.21 -30.98
C GLY A 323 -18.02 14.29 -31.81
#